data_AF-A0A432GWT1-F1
#
_entry.id   AF-A0A432GWT1-F1
#
_cell.length_a   1.000
_cell.length_b   1.000
_cell.length_c   1.000
_cell.angle_alpha   90.00
_cell.angle_beta   90.00
_cell.angle_gamma   90.00
#
_symmetry.space_group_name_H-M   'P 1'
#
loop_
_entity.id
_entity.type
_entity.pdbx_description
1 polymer ?
#
loop_
_entity_poly.entity_id
_entity_poly.type
_entity_poly.pdbx_seq_one_letter_code
_entity_poly.pdbx_strand_id
1 'polypeptide(L)'
;MNQIRKYWLGLIMIGGLAVIAVAGGDVGSSPLFPIPLDSYGDADLIKSGDIFVVLGNRITHTPFNLFASLIFLFAILHTFAAAKITGIAKKMELTHAEQMRKAGKSEEEIEQDPPVMAEMLHFFGEVEAIFGIWVIVLATLTISFYDWSTFKNYIAHTVNYTEQMFVVIIMSLAATRP
;
A
#
# COMPACT_ATOMS: atom_id res chain seq x y z
N MET A 1 11.49 5.01 31.64
CA MET A 1 10.28 5.69 31.08
C MET A 1 10.48 6.36 29.71
N ASN A 2 11.68 6.33 29.08
CA ASN A 2 11.92 7.02 27.80
C ASN A 2 11.84 6.15 26.53
N GLN A 3 11.67 4.83 26.65
CA GLN A 3 11.62 3.91 25.50
C GLN A 3 10.18 3.71 24.97
N ILE A 4 9.16 3.81 25.81
CA ILE A 4 7.74 3.70 25.43
C ILE A 4 7.27 4.91 24.58
N ARG A 5 7.87 6.08 24.77
CA ARG A 5 7.55 7.30 24.01
C ARG A 5 8.04 7.26 22.55
N LYS A 6 9.05 6.44 22.24
CA LYS A 6 9.61 6.31 20.87
C LYS A 6 8.76 5.41 19.97
N TYR A 7 8.15 4.37 20.52
CA TYR A 7 7.27 3.47 19.75
C TYR A 7 5.90 4.09 19.45
N TRP A 8 5.42 5.01 20.30
CA TRP A 8 4.23 5.81 20.00
C TRP A 8 4.44 6.82 18.87
N LEU A 9 5.64 7.41 18.75
CA LEU A 9 6.00 8.27 17.61
C LEU A 9 6.14 7.48 16.30
N GLY A 10 6.61 6.22 16.37
CA GLY A 10 6.66 5.32 15.21
C GLY A 10 5.27 4.87 14.72
N LEU A 11 4.34 4.62 15.66
CA LEU A 11 2.95 4.27 15.32
C LEU A 11 2.18 5.46 14.73
N ILE A 12 2.52 6.70 15.14
CA ILE A 12 1.96 7.93 14.58
C ILE A 12 2.49 8.21 13.15
N MET A 13 3.70 7.76 12.81
CA MET A 13 4.24 7.90 11.44
C MET A 13 3.62 6.92 10.42
N ILE A 14 2.98 5.84 10.89
CA ILE A 14 2.28 4.86 10.01
C ILE A 14 0.74 4.99 10.13
N GLY A 15 0.21 5.57 11.22
CA GLY A 15 -1.23 5.72 11.46
C GLY A 15 -1.77 7.15 11.48
N GLY A 16 -0.94 8.18 11.28
CA GLY A 16 -1.27 9.57 11.57
C GLY A 16 -1.58 10.46 10.36
N LEU A 17 -2.45 10.03 9.45
CA LEU A 17 -3.08 10.96 8.49
C LEU A 17 -4.51 10.53 8.10
N ALA A 18 -5.22 9.89 9.02
CA ALA A 18 -6.68 9.86 8.99
C ALA A 18 -7.18 11.00 9.89
N VAL A 19 -7.14 12.23 9.40
CA VAL A 19 -8.03 13.27 9.92
C VAL A 19 -9.43 12.82 9.51
N ILE A 20 -10.14 12.17 10.43
CA ILE A 20 -11.56 11.87 10.27
C ILE A 20 -12.28 13.22 10.34
N ALA A 21 -12.45 13.87 9.19
CA ALA A 21 -13.51 14.84 9.00
C ALA A 21 -14.80 14.05 8.79
N VAL A 22 -15.60 13.87 9.84
CA VAL A 22 -17.02 13.52 9.64
C VAL A 22 -17.68 14.76 9.06
N ALA A 23 -17.77 14.81 7.73
CA ALA A 23 -18.69 15.68 7.03
C ALA A 23 -19.87 14.80 6.56
N GLY A 24 -20.97 14.84 7.33
CA GLY A 24 -22.27 14.47 6.78
C GLY A 24 -22.69 15.52 5.77
N GLY A 25 -23.02 15.14 4.54
CA GLY A 25 -23.41 16.10 3.52
C GLY A 25 -23.80 15.50 2.17
N ASP A 26 -25.12 15.34 2.03
CA ASP A 26 -25.94 15.48 0.82
C ASP A 26 -25.88 14.43 -0.31
N VAL A 27 -27.07 13.99 -0.71
CA VAL A 27 -27.33 13.08 -1.85
C VAL A 27 -27.48 13.93 -3.12
N GLY A 28 -26.43 14.68 -3.44
CA GLY A 28 -26.38 15.55 -4.61
C GLY A 28 -25.18 15.17 -5.47
N SER A 29 -25.43 14.53 -6.62
CA SER A 29 -24.46 14.18 -7.67
C SER A 29 -23.06 13.76 -7.17
N SER A 30 -22.82 12.45 -7.05
CA SER A 30 -21.48 11.92 -6.71
C SER A 30 -20.40 12.63 -7.53
N PRO A 31 -19.33 13.12 -6.89
CA PRO A 31 -18.25 13.78 -7.60
C PRO A 31 -17.67 12.82 -8.65
N LEU A 32 -17.40 13.35 -9.85
CA LEU A 32 -16.88 12.57 -10.96
C LEU A 32 -15.43 12.19 -10.63
N PHE A 33 -15.22 10.92 -10.25
CA PHE A 33 -13.94 10.40 -9.80
C PHE A 33 -13.54 9.17 -10.62
N PRO A 34 -12.30 9.10 -11.15
CA PRO A 34 -11.27 10.14 -11.10
C PRO A 34 -11.61 11.34 -12.00
N ILE A 35 -10.98 12.48 -11.74
CA ILE A 35 -11.15 13.69 -12.54
C ILE A 35 -10.58 13.46 -13.96
N PRO A 36 -11.37 13.65 -15.03
CA PRO A 36 -10.93 13.45 -16.41
C PRO A 36 -9.74 14.32 -16.80
N LEU A 37 -8.82 13.79 -17.61
CA LEU A 37 -7.58 14.49 -17.98
C LEU A 37 -7.80 15.80 -18.76
N ASP A 38 -8.85 15.85 -19.56
CA ASP A 38 -9.26 17.01 -20.35
C ASP A 38 -9.82 18.16 -19.49
N SER A 39 -10.28 17.86 -18.27
CA SER A 39 -10.84 18.87 -17.36
C SER A 39 -9.79 19.75 -16.67
N TYR A 40 -8.50 19.41 -16.76
CA TYR A 40 -7.41 20.16 -16.12
C TYR A 40 -7.00 21.45 -16.86
N GLY A 41 -7.51 21.67 -18.08
CA GLY A 41 -7.26 22.90 -18.85
C GLY A 41 -5.78 23.14 -19.17
N ASP A 42 -4.94 22.09 -19.17
CA ASP A 42 -3.49 22.18 -19.26
C ASP A 42 -2.95 21.86 -20.67
N ALA A 43 -3.81 21.82 -21.69
CA ALA A 43 -3.44 21.49 -23.06
C ALA A 43 -2.32 22.40 -23.62
N ASP A 44 -2.35 23.69 -23.29
CA ASP A 44 -1.31 24.64 -23.72
C ASP A 44 -0.04 24.53 -22.87
N LEU A 45 -0.16 24.14 -21.59
CA LEU A 45 0.98 23.84 -20.73
C LEU A 45 1.70 22.57 -21.21
N ILE A 46 0.97 21.55 -21.66
CA ILE A 46 1.55 20.32 -22.21
C ILE A 46 2.37 20.63 -23.48
N LYS A 47 1.89 21.54 -24.34
CA LYS A 47 2.63 21.97 -25.55
C LYS A 47 3.93 22.70 -25.22
N SER A 48 4.02 23.37 -24.07
CA SER A 48 5.24 24.04 -23.62
C SER A 48 6.38 23.08 -23.30
N GLY A 49 6.09 21.79 -23.06
CA GLY A 49 7.07 20.76 -22.72
C GLY A 49 7.52 20.75 -21.25
N ASP A 50 7.07 21.69 -20.42
CA ASP A 50 7.43 21.73 -18.99
C ASP A 50 6.50 20.85 -18.14
N ILE A 51 6.97 19.64 -17.83
CA ILE A 51 6.26 18.64 -17.04
C ILE A 51 6.00 19.14 -15.61
N PHE A 52 6.92 19.89 -15.02
CA PHE A 52 6.78 20.35 -13.64
C PHE A 52 5.68 21.40 -13.50
N VAL A 53 5.52 22.26 -14.51
CA VAL A 53 4.42 23.25 -14.56
C VAL A 53 3.07 22.56 -14.71
N VAL A 54 2.97 21.56 -15.59
CA VAL A 54 1.75 20.75 -15.75
C VAL A 54 1.39 20.05 -14.43
N LEU A 55 2.37 19.42 -13.78
CA LEU A 55 2.15 18.71 -12.54
C LEU A 55 1.74 19.66 -11.40
N GLY A 56 2.40 20.82 -11.30
CA GLY A 56 2.02 21.87 -10.35
C GLY A 56 0.57 22.33 -10.54
N ASN A 57 0.16 22.60 -11.79
CA ASN A 57 -1.22 22.96 -12.12
C ASN A 57 -2.21 21.88 -11.64
N ARG A 58 -1.94 20.61 -11.97
CA ARG A 58 -2.82 19.49 -11.57
C ARG A 58 -2.90 19.29 -10.07
N ILE A 59 -1.81 19.55 -9.33
CA ILE A 59 -1.80 19.46 -7.87
C ILE A 59 -2.66 20.57 -7.25
N THR A 60 -2.61 21.80 -7.79
CA THR A 60 -3.47 22.90 -7.33
C THR A 60 -4.95 22.61 -7.58
N HIS A 61 -5.28 22.03 -8.74
CA HIS A 61 -6.65 21.62 -9.07
C HIS A 61 -7.13 20.40 -8.26
N THR A 62 -6.25 19.43 -8.01
CA THR A 62 -6.59 18.17 -7.36
C THR A 62 -5.43 17.67 -6.49
N PRO A 63 -5.35 18.12 -5.21
CA PRO A 63 -4.29 17.73 -4.30
C PRO A 63 -4.22 16.20 -4.07
N PHE A 64 -5.34 15.50 -4.23
CA PHE A 64 -5.42 14.03 -4.16
C PHE A 64 -4.39 13.35 -5.08
N ASN A 65 -4.17 13.86 -6.28
CA ASN A 65 -3.25 13.25 -7.25
C ASN A 65 -1.81 13.19 -6.75
N LEU A 66 -1.38 14.19 -5.96
CA LEU A 66 -0.06 14.18 -5.35
C LEU A 66 0.08 13.01 -4.36
N PHE A 67 -0.88 12.88 -3.44
CA PHE A 67 -0.88 11.82 -2.44
C PHE A 67 -1.01 10.44 -3.07
N ALA A 68 -1.88 10.29 -4.08
CA ALA A 68 -1.99 9.05 -4.84
C ALA A 68 -0.67 8.69 -5.54
N SER A 69 0.02 9.67 -6.13
CA SER A 69 1.33 9.45 -6.77
C SER A 69 2.41 9.07 -5.75
N LEU A 70 2.41 9.67 -4.57
CA LEU A 70 3.34 9.33 -3.49
C LEU A 70 3.09 7.92 -2.95
N ILE A 71 1.83 7.54 -2.76
CA ILE A 71 1.43 6.16 -2.40
C ILE A 71 1.96 5.18 -3.44
N PHE A 72 1.75 5.47 -4.73
CA PHE A 72 2.23 4.62 -5.81
C PHE A 72 3.75 4.51 -5.84
N LEU A 73 4.46 5.63 -5.64
CA LEU A 73 5.92 5.64 -5.54
C LEU A 73 6.41 4.76 -4.37
N PHE A 74 5.80 4.91 -3.19
CA PHE A 74 6.18 4.08 -2.04
C PHE A 74 5.81 2.61 -2.24
N ALA A 75 4.73 2.31 -2.96
CA ALA A 75 4.39 0.95 -3.34
C ALA A 75 5.48 0.32 -4.21
N ILE A 76 5.96 1.02 -5.23
CA ILE A 76 7.06 0.58 -6.08
C ILE A 76 8.33 0.33 -5.25
N LEU A 77 8.69 1.27 -4.38
CA LEU A 77 9.87 1.13 -3.52
C LEU A 77 9.75 -0.06 -2.57
N HIS A 78 8.55 -0.31 -2.03
CA HIS A 78 8.27 -1.46 -1.19
C HIS A 78 8.43 -2.78 -1.97
N THR A 79 7.89 -2.86 -3.20
CA THR A 79 8.05 -4.05 -4.06
C THR A 79 9.53 -4.36 -4.35
N PHE A 80 10.38 -3.34 -4.59
CA PHE A 80 11.82 -3.57 -4.75
C PHE A 80 12.52 -3.98 -3.45
N ALA A 81 12.01 -3.53 -2.30
CA ALA A 81 12.54 -3.91 -0.99
C ALA A 81 12.11 -5.32 -0.55
N ALA A 82 11.03 -5.86 -1.12
CA ALA A 82 10.41 -7.14 -0.76
C ALA A 82 11.42 -8.29 -0.62
N ALA A 83 12.24 -8.53 -1.65
CA ALA A 83 13.24 -9.59 -1.64
C ALA A 83 14.26 -9.46 -0.49
N LYS A 84 14.62 -8.23 -0.11
CA LYS A 84 15.51 -7.99 1.04
C LYS A 84 14.80 -8.25 2.36
N ILE A 85 13.53 -7.85 2.49
CA ILE A 85 12.72 -8.06 3.68
C ILE A 85 12.53 -9.56 3.94
N THR A 86 12.17 -10.34 2.92
CA THR A 86 12.06 -11.81 3.02
C THR A 86 13.40 -12.46 3.39
N GLY A 87 14.51 -11.97 2.84
CA GLY A 87 15.85 -12.44 3.23
C GLY A 87 16.18 -12.20 4.71
N ILE A 88 15.74 -11.07 5.27
CA ILE A 88 15.89 -10.77 6.70
C ILE A 88 15.00 -11.69 7.54
N ALA A 89 13.75 -11.89 7.13
CA ALA A 89 12.84 -12.85 7.77
C ALA A 89 13.48 -14.24 7.86
N LYS A 90 14.04 -14.72 6.73
CA LYS A 90 14.66 -16.04 6.69
C LYS A 90 15.88 -16.16 7.60
N LYS A 91 16.72 -15.13 7.65
CA LYS A 91 17.87 -15.11 8.56
C LYS A 91 17.43 -15.16 10.03
N MET A 92 16.33 -14.50 10.36
CA MET A 92 15.76 -14.49 11.71
C MET A 92 15.22 -15.88 12.09
N GLU A 93 14.46 -16.53 11.19
CA GLU A 93 14.01 -17.92 11.38
C GLU A 93 15.19 -18.87 11.62
N LEU A 94 16.22 -18.82 10.77
CA LEU A 94 17.39 -19.70 10.90
C LEU A 94 18.12 -19.48 12.23
N THR A 95 18.28 -18.23 12.64
CA THR A 95 18.93 -17.91 13.92
C THR A 95 18.10 -18.41 15.11
N HIS A 96 16.78 -18.31 15.05
CA HIS A 96 15.88 -18.78 16.09
C HIS A 96 15.89 -20.31 16.19
N ALA A 97 15.79 -20.99 15.06
CA ALA A 97 15.89 -22.44 14.96
C ALA A 97 17.21 -22.96 15.55
N GLU A 98 18.34 -22.31 15.25
CA GLU A 98 19.63 -22.66 15.83
C GLU A 98 19.67 -22.51 17.36
N GLN A 99 19.05 -21.46 17.91
CA GLN A 99 18.99 -21.23 19.36
C GLN A 99 18.15 -22.30 20.05
N MET A 100 16.99 -22.65 19.49
CA MET A 100 16.11 -23.69 20.02
C MET A 100 16.75 -25.08 19.94
N ARG A 101 17.44 -25.39 18.84
CA ARG A 101 18.18 -26.65 18.69
C ARG A 101 19.30 -26.76 19.72
N LYS A 102 20.01 -25.66 20.01
CA LYS A 102 21.02 -25.60 21.09
C LYS A 102 20.41 -25.73 22.49
N ALA A 103 19.16 -25.33 22.67
CA ALA A 103 18.41 -25.53 23.90
C ALA A 103 17.86 -26.97 24.05
N GLY A 104 18.13 -27.85 23.09
CA GLY A 104 17.70 -29.26 23.12
C GLY A 104 16.25 -29.49 22.72
N LYS A 105 15.58 -28.50 22.13
CA LYS A 105 14.24 -28.66 21.57
C LYS A 105 14.27 -29.57 20.34
N SER A 106 13.21 -30.35 20.16
CA SER A 106 13.02 -31.19 18.97
C SER A 106 12.71 -30.37 17.72
N GLU A 107 12.93 -30.92 16.53
CA GLU A 107 12.63 -30.24 15.26
C GLU A 107 11.12 -29.91 15.13
N GLU A 108 10.24 -30.76 15.67
CA GLU A 108 8.80 -30.51 15.69
C GLU A 108 8.43 -29.29 16.55
N GLU A 109 9.09 -29.10 17.70
CA GLU A 109 8.90 -27.91 18.53
C GLU A 109 9.46 -26.65 17.87
N ILE A 110 10.52 -26.76 17.06
CA ILE A 110 11.13 -25.65 16.32
C ILE A 110 10.19 -25.15 15.22
N GLU A 111 9.55 -26.06 14.48
CA GLU A 111 8.60 -25.70 13.43
C GLU A 111 7.32 -25.07 13.99
N GLN A 112 6.91 -25.44 15.21
CA GLN A 112 5.70 -24.93 15.86
C GLN A 112 5.88 -23.59 16.60
N ASP A 113 7.13 -23.12 16.76
CA ASP A 113 7.46 -21.88 17.49
C ASP A 113 8.24 -20.91 16.58
N PRO A 114 7.68 -20.48 15.44
CA PRO A 114 8.33 -19.49 14.60
C PRO A 114 8.37 -18.13 15.30
N PRO A 115 9.47 -17.37 15.15
CA PRO A 115 9.55 -16.03 15.72
C PRO A 115 8.56 -15.11 15.01
N VAL A 116 7.57 -14.59 15.75
CA VAL A 116 6.49 -13.71 15.24
C VAL A 116 7.00 -12.57 14.35
N MET A 117 8.14 -11.97 14.70
CA MET A 117 8.72 -10.88 13.90
C MET A 117 9.22 -11.36 12.54
N ALA A 118 9.71 -12.59 12.42
CA ALA A 118 10.10 -13.15 11.13
C ALA A 118 8.89 -13.42 10.25
N GLU A 119 7.79 -13.95 10.81
CA GLU A 119 6.54 -14.12 10.07
C GLU A 119 5.97 -12.79 9.58
N MET A 120 5.99 -11.76 10.45
CA MET A 120 5.58 -10.41 10.05
C MET A 120 6.44 -9.89 8.89
N LEU A 121 7.77 -10.01 8.98
CA LEU A 121 8.66 -9.61 7.89
C LEU A 121 8.43 -10.43 6.62
N HIS A 122 8.19 -11.74 6.74
CA HIS A 122 7.87 -12.59 5.60
C HIS A 122 6.62 -12.09 4.89
N PHE A 123 5.54 -11.83 5.64
CA PHE A 123 4.32 -11.24 5.12
C PHE A 123 4.56 -9.89 4.45
N PHE A 124 5.34 -8.98 5.05
CA PHE A 124 5.70 -7.71 4.41
C PHE A 124 6.57 -7.86 3.14
N GLY A 125 7.23 -9.00 2.96
CA GLY A 125 8.01 -9.33 1.77
C GLY A 125 7.23 -10.04 0.67
N GLU A 126 6.00 -10.50 0.93
CA GLU A 126 5.14 -11.12 -0.07
C GLU A 126 4.54 -10.06 -1.01
N VAL A 127 4.59 -10.34 -2.32
CA VAL A 127 4.13 -9.38 -3.33
C VAL A 127 2.62 -9.14 -3.22
N GLU A 128 1.85 -10.17 -2.89
CA GLU A 128 0.41 -10.13 -2.66
C GLU A 128 0.05 -9.24 -1.46
N ALA A 129 0.79 -9.39 -0.36
CA ALA A 129 0.62 -8.57 0.83
C ALA A 129 0.95 -7.11 0.56
N ILE A 130 2.03 -6.83 -0.18
CA ILE A 130 2.40 -5.47 -0.59
C ILE A 130 1.25 -4.82 -1.36
N PHE A 131 0.68 -5.49 -2.37
CA PHE A 131 -0.47 -4.96 -3.10
C PHE A 131 -1.68 -4.70 -2.19
N GLY A 132 -2.03 -5.65 -1.32
CA GLY A 132 -3.16 -5.51 -0.40
C GLY A 132 -2.99 -4.32 0.55
N ILE A 133 -1.81 -4.16 1.16
CA ILE A 133 -1.50 -3.05 2.07
C ILE A 133 -1.68 -1.71 1.37
N TRP A 134 -1.11 -1.54 0.17
CA TRP A 134 -1.17 -0.26 -0.54
C TRP A 134 -2.56 0.06 -1.09
N VAL A 135 -3.35 -0.95 -1.46
CA VAL A 135 -4.78 -0.77 -1.80
C VAL A 135 -5.56 -0.24 -0.60
N ILE A 136 -5.32 -0.76 0.61
CA ILE A 136 -5.97 -0.27 1.84
C ILE A 136 -5.59 1.19 2.10
N VAL A 137 -4.30 1.54 1.97
CA VAL A 137 -3.83 2.94 2.13
C VAL A 137 -4.51 3.87 1.11
N LEU A 138 -4.59 3.46 -0.15
CA LEU A 138 -5.27 4.24 -1.20
C LEU A 138 -6.78 4.36 -0.94
N ALA A 139 -7.41 3.30 -0.45
CA ALA A 139 -8.82 3.31 -0.06
C ALA A 139 -9.07 4.32 1.07
N THR A 140 -8.26 4.28 2.13
CA THR A 140 -8.34 5.27 3.22
C THR A 140 -8.15 6.69 2.69
N LEU A 141 -7.16 6.93 1.83
CA LEU A 141 -6.95 8.25 1.22
C LEU A 141 -8.19 8.72 0.43
N THR A 142 -8.76 7.85 -0.39
CA THR A 142 -9.94 8.17 -1.21
C THR A 142 -11.16 8.49 -0.34
N ILE A 143 -11.40 7.70 0.70
CA ILE A 143 -12.51 7.92 1.65
C ILE A 143 -12.32 9.22 2.43
N SER A 144 -11.08 9.58 2.78
CA SER A 144 -10.78 10.82 3.50
C SER A 144 -10.91 12.09 2.65
N PHE A 145 -10.63 12.03 1.35
CA PHE A 145 -10.76 13.19 0.44
C PHE A 145 -12.15 13.38 -0.15
N TYR A 146 -12.86 12.28 -0.41
CA TYR A 146 -14.18 12.29 -1.03
C TYR A 146 -15.20 11.74 -0.03
N ASP A 147 -15.47 10.43 -0.09
CA ASP A 147 -16.39 9.72 0.80
C ASP A 147 -16.41 8.20 0.49
N TRP A 148 -17.13 7.44 1.31
CA TRP A 148 -17.31 5.99 1.13
C TRP A 148 -18.10 5.62 -0.13
N SER A 149 -19.09 6.40 -0.52
CA SER A 149 -19.90 6.16 -1.72
C SER A 149 -19.05 6.32 -2.99
N THR A 150 -18.26 7.39 -3.07
CA THR A 150 -17.30 7.63 -4.16
C THR A 150 -16.31 6.47 -4.29
N PHE A 151 -15.71 6.02 -3.19
CA PHE A 151 -14.81 4.87 -3.20
C PHE A 151 -15.50 3.60 -3.72
N LYS A 152 -16.70 3.27 -3.20
CA LYS A 152 -17.48 2.11 -3.64
C LYS A 152 -17.84 2.17 -5.13
N ASN A 153 -18.30 3.32 -5.61
CA ASN A 153 -18.67 3.48 -7.01
C ASN A 153 -17.45 3.32 -7.93
N TYR A 154 -16.31 3.86 -7.50
CA TYR A 154 -15.06 3.73 -8.24
C TYR A 154 -14.64 2.26 -8.40
N ILE A 155 -14.51 1.52 -7.30
CA ILE A 155 -14.09 0.12 -7.34
C ILE A 155 -15.14 -0.80 -7.97
N ALA A 156 -16.44 -0.52 -7.85
CA ALA A 156 -17.48 -1.40 -8.39
C ALA A 156 -17.73 -1.19 -9.89
N HIS A 157 -17.60 0.04 -10.39
CA HIS A 157 -18.10 0.39 -11.72
C HIS A 157 -17.07 1.05 -12.64
N THR A 158 -16.00 1.61 -12.09
CA THR A 158 -15.05 2.42 -12.89
C THR A 158 -13.73 1.68 -13.14
N VAL A 159 -13.25 0.90 -12.18
CA VAL A 159 -11.99 0.17 -12.30
C VAL A 159 -12.13 -1.00 -13.27
N ASN A 160 -11.19 -1.09 -14.22
CA ASN A 160 -11.01 -2.26 -15.06
C ASN A 160 -10.02 -3.22 -14.39
N TYR A 161 -10.47 -4.44 -14.09
CA TYR A 161 -9.70 -5.47 -13.40
C TYR A 161 -9.03 -6.49 -14.33
N THR A 162 -9.15 -6.35 -15.66
CA THR A 162 -8.64 -7.36 -16.61
C THR A 162 -7.15 -7.63 -16.43
N GLU A 163 -6.33 -6.58 -16.30
CA GLU A 163 -4.88 -6.71 -16.15
C GLU A 163 -4.50 -7.30 -14.79
N GLN A 164 -5.17 -6.85 -13.72
CA GLN A 164 -4.92 -7.28 -12.34
C GLN A 164 -5.31 -8.74 -12.15
N MET A 165 -6.45 -9.16 -12.72
CA MET A 165 -6.86 -10.57 -12.72
C MET A 165 -5.87 -11.43 -13.50
N PHE A 166 -5.37 -10.96 -14.64
CA PHE A 166 -4.33 -11.68 -15.39
C PHE A 166 -3.08 -11.90 -14.54
N VAL A 167 -2.59 -10.88 -13.85
CA VAL A 167 -1.43 -10.99 -12.94
C VAL A 167 -1.68 -12.01 -11.82
N VAL A 168 -2.83 -11.95 -11.16
CA VAL A 168 -3.18 -12.92 -10.10
C VAL A 168 -3.23 -14.35 -10.63
N ILE A 169 -3.78 -14.56 -11.83
CA ILE A 169 -3.86 -15.88 -12.45
C ILE A 169 -2.46 -16.43 -12.76
N ILE A 170 -1.58 -15.64 -13.40
CA ILE A 170 -0.23 -16.12 -13.73
C ILE A 170 0.59 -16.37 -12.46
N MET A 171 0.44 -15.55 -11.41
CA MET A 171 1.11 -15.77 -10.12
C MET A 171 0.61 -17.06 -9.46
N SER A 172 -0.70 -17.28 -9.47
CA SER A 172 -1.31 -18.49 -8.91
C SER A 172 -0.86 -19.75 -9.66
N LEU A 173 -0.79 -19.70 -11.00
CA LEU A 173 -0.26 -20.79 -11.81
C LEU A 173 1.24 -21.01 -11.56
N ALA A 174 2.04 -19.95 -11.45
CA ALA A 174 3.46 -20.06 -11.15
C ALA A 174 3.74 -20.61 -9.74
N ALA A 175 2.82 -20.39 -8.79
CA ALA A 175 2.91 -20.93 -7.44
C ALA A 175 2.57 -22.43 -7.35
N THR A 176 1.96 -23.02 -8.38
CA THR A 176 1.78 -24.47 -8.44
C THR A 176 3.11 -25.15 -8.77
N ARG A 177 3.46 -26.21 -8.03
CA ARG A 177 4.65 -27.03 -8.34
C ARG A 177 4.49 -27.62 -9.75
N PRO A 178 5.57 -27.69 -10.56
CA PRO A 178 5.54 -28.39 -11.84
C PRO A 178 5.22 -29.88 -11.67
#